data_AF-A0A7X2SWR7-F1
#
_entry.id   AF-A0A7X2SWR7-F1
#
_cell.length_a   1.000
_cell.length_b   1.000
_cell.length_c   1.000
_cell.angle_alpha   90.00
_cell.angle_beta   90.00
_cell.angle_gamma   90.00
#
_symmetry.space_group_name_H-M   'P 1'
#
loop_
_entity.id
_entity.type
_entity.pdbx_description
1 polymer ?
#
loop_
_entity_poly.entity_id
_entity_poly.type
_entity_poly.pdbx_seq_one_letter_code
_entity_poly.pdbx_strand_id
1 'polypeptide(L)'
;MTETNHGHAKVEQIKRWSPVWIVPIVTLLIGGWILFYHFSHQGPEVTLITENAEGIVAGKTTIKSRSVDVGVVESAVLSDDLHHVEIKARLNSGMEKLLHSDSVFWVVKPQVGREGISGLGTLLSGAYIELQPGTKSQAPEQFKLLDAPPLAPPDAKGIRIVLDSKKAGQLNPGDPVLFRGYRVGTVETSVFDTEKRMMTYQLFVAAPYDRLITTNVRFWKDSGIAVDMSASGMRVEMGSLTTLFSGGVSFDVPDGWELGQPAQNKSDYHLFDDQRSIQDSLYTNHIDYLMFFTDSIRGLQAGAPGEFRGIRLGT
;
A
#
# COMPACT_ATOMS: atom_id res chain seq x y z
N MET A 1 2.90 -100.09 56.62
CA MET A 1 3.32 -99.87 55.23
C MET A 1 2.04 -99.95 54.40
N THR A 2 1.50 -98.90 53.79
CA THR A 2 2.09 -97.69 53.20
C THR A 2 0.97 -96.67 53.01
N GLU A 3 1.26 -95.40 53.27
CA GLU A 3 0.38 -94.25 53.05
C GLU A 3 0.08 -94.03 51.56
N THR A 4 -1.16 -93.67 51.23
CA THR A 4 -1.52 -93.10 49.92
C THR A 4 -1.97 -91.66 50.14
N ASN A 5 -1.04 -90.75 49.91
CA ASN A 5 -1.23 -89.31 49.98
C ASN A 5 -1.81 -88.81 48.65
N HIS A 6 -3.10 -88.48 48.61
CA HIS A 6 -3.75 -87.90 47.43
C HIS A 6 -3.49 -86.39 47.38
N GLY A 7 -2.42 -85.99 46.69
CA GLY A 7 -2.16 -84.60 46.38
C GLY A 7 -3.18 -84.06 45.37
N HIS A 8 -4.09 -83.21 45.81
CA HIS A 8 -4.95 -82.43 44.91
C HIS A 8 -4.13 -81.28 44.31
N ALA A 9 -3.90 -81.32 43.00
CA ALA A 9 -3.28 -80.22 42.27
C ALA A 9 -4.26 -79.04 42.18
N LYS A 10 -3.92 -77.91 42.79
CA LYS A 10 -4.59 -76.62 42.56
C LYS A 10 -4.06 -76.04 41.25
N VAL A 11 -4.89 -76.06 40.21
CA VAL A 11 -4.60 -75.38 38.93
C VAL A 11 -4.83 -73.89 39.11
N GLU A 12 -3.75 -73.12 39.25
CA GLU A 12 -3.80 -71.66 39.23
C GLU A 12 -3.63 -71.18 37.78
N GLN A 13 -4.67 -70.61 37.19
CA GLN A 13 -4.57 -69.96 35.87
C GLN A 13 -3.81 -68.64 36.02
N ILE A 14 -2.51 -68.68 35.77
CA ILE A 14 -1.69 -67.48 35.75
C ILE A 14 -2.02 -66.70 34.46
N LYS A 15 -2.92 -65.71 34.57
CA LYS A 15 -3.29 -64.81 33.48
C LYS A 15 -2.19 -63.77 33.24
N ARG A 16 -0.99 -64.25 32.90
CA ARG A 16 0.14 -63.37 32.54
C ARG A 16 -0.05 -62.88 31.11
N TRP A 17 -0.22 -61.58 30.96
CA TRP A 17 -0.14 -60.94 29.65
C TRP A 17 1.22 -61.28 29.04
N SER A 18 1.21 -61.81 27.82
CA SER A 18 2.44 -62.16 27.12
C SER A 18 3.27 -60.88 26.90
N PRO A 19 4.55 -60.84 27.31
CA PRO A 19 5.43 -59.70 27.07
C PRO A 19 5.55 -59.30 25.59
N VAL A 20 5.16 -60.19 24.67
CA VAL A 20 5.11 -59.95 23.22
C VAL A 20 4.18 -58.79 22.86
N TRP A 21 3.13 -58.53 23.65
CA TRP A 21 2.20 -57.40 23.43
C TRP A 21 2.78 -56.02 23.78
N ILE A 22 3.94 -55.97 24.45
CA ILE A 22 4.59 -54.70 24.77
C ILE A 22 5.03 -53.99 23.49
N VAL A 23 5.57 -54.73 22.52
CA VAL A 23 6.11 -54.15 21.29
C VAL A 23 5.01 -53.43 20.47
N PRO A 24 3.85 -54.04 20.13
CA PRO A 24 2.77 -53.36 19.42
C PRO A 24 2.23 -52.13 20.14
N ILE A 25 2.07 -52.19 21.48
CA ILE A 25 1.55 -51.08 22.27
C ILE A 25 2.54 -49.91 22.26
N VAL A 26 3.84 -50.19 22.45
CA VAL A 26 4.89 -49.17 22.40
C VAL A 26 4.96 -48.55 21.00
N THR A 27 4.88 -49.35 19.92
CA THR A 27 4.85 -48.83 18.56
C THR A 27 3.63 -47.92 18.31
N LEU A 28 2.46 -48.30 18.82
CA LEU A 28 1.23 -47.49 18.69
C LEU A 28 1.35 -46.16 19.46
N LEU A 29 1.93 -46.19 20.68
CA LEU A 29 2.20 -44.99 21.47
C LEU A 29 3.21 -44.08 20.79
N ILE A 30 4.29 -44.62 20.22
CA ILE A 30 5.28 -43.84 19.46
C ILE A 30 4.62 -43.24 18.21
N GLY A 31 3.83 -44.00 17.47
CA GLY A 31 3.10 -43.51 16.30
C GLY A 31 2.13 -42.39 16.65
N GLY A 32 1.36 -42.55 17.73
CA GLY A 32 0.48 -41.53 18.27
C GLY A 32 1.24 -40.28 18.72
N TRP A 33 2.40 -40.46 19.38
CA TRP A 33 3.26 -39.36 19.78
C TRP A 33 3.81 -38.60 18.57
N ILE A 34 4.30 -39.29 17.53
CA ILE A 34 4.82 -38.65 16.32
C ILE A 34 3.72 -37.86 15.60
N LEU A 35 2.52 -38.42 15.47
CA LEU A 35 1.38 -37.72 14.90
C LEU A 35 1.02 -36.47 15.71
N PHE A 36 0.91 -36.60 17.03
CA PHE A 36 0.64 -35.47 17.92
C PHE A 36 1.74 -34.41 17.84
N TYR A 37 3.01 -34.84 17.83
CA TYR A 37 4.16 -33.96 17.73
C TYR A 37 4.16 -33.19 16.41
N HIS A 38 3.88 -33.86 15.29
CA HIS A 38 3.79 -33.25 13.98
C HIS A 38 2.67 -32.21 13.91
N PHE A 39 1.46 -32.53 14.38
CA PHE A 39 0.35 -31.56 14.40
C PHE A 39 0.55 -30.43 15.41
N SER A 40 1.17 -30.70 16.55
CA SER A 40 1.35 -29.70 17.62
C SER A 40 2.47 -28.70 17.32
N HIS A 41 3.40 -29.01 16.41
CA HIS A 41 4.51 -28.12 16.05
C HIS A 41 4.33 -27.47 14.67
N GLN A 42 3.20 -27.69 14.01
CA GLN A 42 2.85 -26.93 12.82
C GLN A 42 2.49 -25.51 13.22
N GLY A 43 3.11 -24.52 12.56
CA GLY A 43 2.71 -23.14 12.72
C GLY A 43 1.35 -22.85 12.08
N PRO A 44 0.85 -21.62 12.23
CA PRO A 44 -0.50 -21.26 11.83
C PRO A 44 -0.64 -21.31 10.30
N GLU A 45 -1.77 -21.82 9.85
CA GLU A 45 -2.17 -21.79 8.44
C GLU A 45 -2.97 -20.51 8.19
N VAL A 46 -2.68 -19.85 7.07
CA VAL A 46 -3.39 -18.66 6.59
C VAL A 46 -3.87 -18.85 5.17
N THR A 47 -5.05 -18.32 4.89
CA THR A 47 -5.61 -18.31 3.54
C THR A 47 -5.46 -16.91 2.95
N LEU A 48 -4.79 -16.81 1.81
CA LEU A 48 -4.58 -15.58 1.07
C LEU A 48 -5.43 -15.59 -0.20
N ILE A 49 -6.14 -14.49 -0.46
CA ILE A 49 -7.02 -14.32 -1.62
C ILE A 49 -6.41 -13.33 -2.60
N THR A 50 -6.31 -13.72 -3.87
CA THR A 50 -5.80 -12.87 -4.96
C THR A 50 -6.62 -13.09 -6.24
N GLU A 51 -6.59 -12.15 -7.18
CA GLU A 51 -7.17 -12.32 -8.52
C GLU A 51 -6.28 -13.21 -9.42
N ASN A 52 -4.97 -13.20 -9.17
CA ASN A 52 -3.99 -13.97 -9.94
C ASN A 52 -2.85 -14.47 -9.05
N ALA A 53 -2.38 -15.70 -9.29
CA ALA A 53 -1.28 -16.33 -8.58
C ALA A 53 0.03 -16.39 -9.38
N GLU A 54 0.24 -15.42 -10.28
CA GLU A 54 1.45 -15.35 -11.11
C GLU A 54 2.74 -15.36 -10.27
N GLY A 55 3.64 -16.29 -10.58
CA GLY A 55 4.92 -16.44 -9.89
C GLY A 55 4.84 -17.15 -8.54
N ILE A 56 3.64 -17.50 -8.06
CA ILE A 56 3.44 -18.23 -6.81
C ILE A 56 3.42 -19.73 -7.10
N VAL A 57 4.31 -20.47 -6.44
CA VAL A 57 4.47 -21.90 -6.63
C VAL A 57 4.41 -22.61 -5.28
N ALA A 58 3.47 -23.54 -5.18
CA ALA A 58 3.29 -24.41 -4.02
C ALA A 58 4.60 -25.11 -3.63
N GLY A 59 4.93 -25.08 -2.34
CA GLY A 59 6.14 -25.65 -1.74
C GLY A 59 7.44 -24.91 -2.03
N LYS A 60 7.44 -23.87 -2.87
CA LYS A 60 8.65 -23.11 -3.22
C LYS A 60 8.58 -21.64 -2.82
N THR A 61 7.41 -21.01 -2.97
CA THR A 61 7.24 -19.60 -2.62
C THR A 61 7.25 -19.43 -1.11
N THR A 62 8.25 -18.72 -0.60
CA THR A 62 8.40 -18.40 0.82
C THR A 62 7.60 -17.16 1.19
N ILE A 63 7.08 -17.13 2.41
CA ILE A 63 6.60 -15.90 3.05
C ILE A 63 7.76 -15.30 3.84
N LYS A 64 8.03 -14.02 3.65
CA LYS A 64 9.10 -13.29 4.33
C LYS A 64 8.55 -12.11 5.11
N SER A 65 9.17 -11.78 6.23
CA SER A 65 8.93 -10.53 6.95
C SER A 65 10.27 -9.89 7.22
N ARG A 66 10.48 -8.68 6.72
CA ARG A 66 11.76 -7.95 6.78
C ARG A 66 12.91 -8.77 6.21
N SER A 67 12.69 -9.42 5.07
CA SER A 67 13.65 -10.32 4.40
C SER A 67 14.01 -11.61 5.15
N VAL A 68 13.29 -11.98 6.20
CA VAL A 68 13.47 -13.25 6.94
C VAL A 68 12.36 -14.21 6.57
N ASP A 69 12.70 -15.47 6.28
CA ASP A 69 11.73 -16.51 5.95
C ASP A 69 10.88 -16.88 7.18
N VAL A 70 9.57 -16.65 7.09
CA VAL A 70 8.60 -16.86 8.18
C VAL A 70 7.52 -17.87 7.81
N GLY A 71 7.50 -18.39 6.58
CA GLY A 71 6.54 -19.40 6.16
C GLY A 71 6.73 -19.84 4.71
N VAL A 72 5.85 -20.71 4.24
CA VAL A 72 5.85 -21.24 2.88
C VAL A 72 4.42 -21.41 2.36
N VAL A 73 4.23 -21.19 1.06
CA VAL A 73 2.97 -21.50 0.39
C VAL A 73 2.82 -23.01 0.25
N GLU A 74 1.71 -23.57 0.71
CA GLU A 74 1.41 -25.00 0.62
C GLU A 74 0.64 -25.35 -0.66
N SER A 75 -0.33 -24.52 -1.04
CA SER A 75 -1.13 -24.74 -2.25
C SER A 75 -1.70 -23.43 -2.80
N ALA A 76 -2.00 -23.42 -4.09
CA ALA A 76 -2.70 -22.35 -4.78
C ALA A 76 -3.77 -23.00 -5.66
N VAL A 77 -5.04 -22.70 -5.39
CA VAL A 77 -6.20 -23.33 -6.03
C VAL A 77 -7.15 -22.24 -6.46
N LEU A 78 -7.71 -22.39 -7.66
CA LEU A 78 -8.75 -21.49 -8.15
C LEU A 78 -10.04 -21.72 -7.34
N SER A 79 -10.73 -20.65 -6.95
CA SER A 79 -11.97 -20.71 -6.21
C SER A 79 -13.07 -21.47 -6.96
N ASP A 80 -14.07 -21.95 -6.24
CA ASP A 80 -15.21 -22.68 -6.82
C ASP A 80 -15.98 -21.86 -7.88
N ASP A 81 -16.00 -20.53 -7.71
CA ASP A 81 -16.61 -19.58 -8.66
C ASP A 81 -15.69 -19.18 -9.83
N LEU A 82 -14.44 -19.65 -9.82
CA LEU A 82 -13.41 -19.39 -10.82
C LEU A 82 -12.99 -17.90 -10.94
N HIS A 83 -13.37 -17.04 -9.99
CA HIS A 83 -13.11 -15.61 -10.04
C HIS A 83 -11.88 -15.16 -9.26
N HIS A 84 -11.38 -15.98 -8.32
CA HIS A 84 -10.22 -15.65 -7.50
C HIS A 84 -9.38 -16.90 -7.21
N VAL A 85 -8.17 -16.71 -6.71
CA VAL A 85 -7.27 -17.80 -6.30
C VAL A 85 -7.15 -17.79 -4.79
N GLU A 86 -7.40 -18.94 -4.18
CA GLU A 86 -7.14 -19.21 -2.77
C GLU A 86 -5.75 -19.84 -2.62
N ILE A 87 -4.90 -19.17 -1.86
CA ILE A 87 -3.54 -19.61 -1.57
C ILE A 87 -3.47 -19.97 -0.10
N LYS A 88 -3.25 -21.26 0.19
CA LYS A 88 -2.98 -21.70 1.56
C LYS A 88 -1.50 -21.65 1.82
N ALA A 89 -1.13 -20.96 2.88
CA ALA A 89 0.26 -20.86 3.32
C ALA A 89 0.38 -21.16 4.80
N ARG A 90 1.50 -21.77 5.19
CA ARG A 90 1.80 -22.09 6.58
C ARG A 90 2.97 -21.26 7.06
N LEU A 91 2.78 -20.55 8.16
CA LEU A 91 3.88 -19.88 8.83
C LEU A 91 4.65 -20.85 9.73
N ASN A 92 5.88 -20.48 10.06
CA ASN A 92 6.71 -21.19 11.01
C ASN A 92 6.10 -21.09 12.42
N SER A 93 6.32 -22.11 13.26
CA SER A 93 5.89 -22.12 14.67
C SER A 93 6.38 -20.85 15.39
N GLY A 94 5.50 -20.18 16.14
CA GLY A 94 5.84 -18.97 16.89
C GLY A 94 5.66 -17.67 16.11
N MET A 95 5.30 -17.74 14.82
CA MET A 95 5.03 -16.58 13.95
C MET A 95 3.55 -16.14 13.97
N GLU A 96 2.72 -16.73 14.82
CA GLU A 96 1.30 -16.35 15.01
C GLU A 96 1.19 -14.86 15.41
N LYS A 97 2.20 -14.34 16.10
CA LYS A 97 2.31 -12.94 16.54
C LYS A 97 2.48 -11.95 15.38
N LEU A 98 2.76 -12.43 14.17
CA LEU A 98 2.83 -11.58 12.99
C LEU A 98 1.44 -11.39 12.37
N LEU A 99 0.46 -12.21 12.75
CA LEU A 99 -0.87 -12.23 12.18
C LEU A 99 -1.83 -11.40 13.03
N HIS A 100 -2.26 -10.31 12.44
CA HIS A 100 -3.19 -9.33 12.99
C HIS A 100 -4.15 -8.86 11.91
N SER A 101 -5.28 -8.29 12.29
CA SER A 101 -6.30 -7.81 11.33
C SER A 101 -5.81 -6.76 10.33
N ASP A 102 -4.77 -6.02 10.69
CA ASP A 102 -4.10 -5.01 9.87
C ASP A 102 -2.79 -5.51 9.24
N SER A 103 -2.54 -6.83 9.25
CA SER A 103 -1.39 -7.41 8.56
C SER A 103 -1.60 -7.39 7.06
N VAL A 104 -0.55 -7.03 6.33
CA VAL A 104 -0.62 -6.85 4.88
C VAL A 104 0.32 -7.83 4.22
N PHE A 105 -0.20 -8.56 3.24
CA PHE A 105 0.56 -9.47 2.40
C PHE A 105 0.65 -8.91 0.99
N TRP A 106 1.85 -8.95 0.38
CA TRP A 106 2.00 -8.64 -1.03
C TRP A 106 3.02 -9.52 -1.72
N VAL A 107 2.87 -9.69 -3.02
CA VAL A 107 3.82 -10.41 -3.85
C VAL A 107 4.99 -9.49 -4.19
N VAL A 108 6.21 -9.96 -3.95
CA VAL A 108 7.43 -9.35 -4.46
C VAL A 108 7.88 -10.18 -5.66
N LYS A 109 7.83 -9.55 -6.83
CA LYS A 109 8.24 -10.12 -8.12
C LYS A 109 9.00 -9.04 -8.93
N PRO A 110 9.74 -9.40 -9.99
CA PRO A 110 10.48 -8.42 -10.76
C PRO A 110 9.47 -7.57 -11.54
N GLN A 111 9.47 -6.26 -11.29
CA GLN A 111 8.54 -5.32 -11.91
C GLN A 111 9.32 -4.20 -12.59
N VAL A 112 8.85 -3.83 -13.78
CA VAL A 112 9.30 -2.66 -14.52
C VAL A 112 8.16 -1.67 -14.52
N GLY A 113 8.34 -0.56 -13.81
CA GLY A 113 7.36 0.51 -13.70
C GLY A 113 7.94 1.85 -14.10
N ARG A 114 7.10 2.90 -14.04
CA ARG A 114 7.53 4.27 -14.33
C ARG A 114 8.51 4.83 -13.29
N GLU A 115 8.45 4.34 -12.04
CA GLU A 115 9.40 4.67 -10.97
C GLU A 115 10.75 3.96 -11.10
N GLY A 116 10.87 3.00 -12.03
CA GLY A 116 12.09 2.23 -12.24
C GLY A 116 11.86 0.72 -12.15
N ILE A 117 12.91 0.01 -11.76
CA ILE A 117 12.93 -1.45 -11.73
C ILE A 117 13.01 -1.90 -10.27
N SER A 118 12.07 -2.74 -9.85
CA SER A 118 12.02 -3.30 -8.50
C SER A 118 12.06 -4.83 -8.55
N GLY A 119 12.32 -5.46 -7.40
CA GLY A 119 12.26 -6.91 -7.27
C GLY A 119 13.38 -7.68 -8.00
N LEU A 120 14.49 -7.05 -8.39
CA LEU A 120 15.60 -7.73 -9.09
C LEU A 120 16.16 -8.95 -8.34
N GLY A 121 16.10 -8.97 -7.01
CA GLY A 121 16.51 -10.13 -6.19
C GLY A 121 15.69 -11.39 -6.46
N THR A 122 14.48 -11.24 -7.02
CA THR A 122 13.58 -12.35 -7.36
C THR A 122 13.91 -13.02 -8.69
N LEU A 123 14.78 -12.43 -9.52
CA LEU A 123 15.21 -13.04 -10.78
C LEU A 123 15.94 -14.37 -10.56
N LEU A 124 16.65 -14.52 -9.44
CA LEU A 124 17.36 -15.74 -9.08
C LEU A 124 16.58 -16.59 -8.07
N SER A 125 15.96 -15.95 -7.08
CA SER A 125 15.30 -16.64 -5.96
C SER A 125 13.84 -17.01 -6.23
N GLY A 126 13.24 -16.47 -7.30
CA GLY A 126 11.81 -16.56 -7.57
C GLY A 126 11.01 -15.48 -6.84
N ALA A 127 9.73 -15.35 -7.19
CA ALA A 127 8.82 -14.47 -6.47
C ALA A 127 8.56 -15.02 -5.06
N TYR A 128 8.38 -14.12 -4.11
CA TYR A 128 8.06 -14.44 -2.72
C TYR A 128 6.95 -13.51 -2.21
N ILE A 129 6.33 -13.89 -1.10
CA ILE A 129 5.29 -13.05 -0.46
C ILE A 129 5.94 -12.33 0.72
N GLU A 130 5.83 -11.01 0.78
CA GLU A 130 6.24 -10.24 1.96
C GLU A 130 5.02 -10.04 2.87
N LEU A 131 5.23 -10.23 4.18
CA LEU A 131 4.28 -10.03 5.26
C LEU A 131 4.74 -8.83 6.08
N GLN A 132 3.93 -7.79 6.09
CA GLN A 132 4.03 -6.73 7.09
C GLN A 132 3.16 -7.07 8.31
N PRO A 133 3.76 -7.24 9.50
CA PRO A 133 3.01 -7.50 10.72
C PRO A 133 2.12 -6.30 11.08
N GLY A 134 0.88 -6.59 11.47
CA GLY A 134 -0.02 -5.62 12.06
C GLY A 134 0.16 -5.44 13.57
N THR A 135 -0.67 -4.60 14.18
CA THR A 135 -0.70 -4.39 15.63
C THR A 135 -2.10 -4.51 16.24
N LYS A 136 -3.13 -4.68 15.41
CA LYS A 136 -4.54 -4.61 15.81
C LYS A 136 -5.22 -5.96 15.83
N SER A 137 -5.97 -6.20 16.92
CA SER A 137 -6.97 -7.27 17.06
C SER A 137 -6.45 -8.67 16.72
N GLN A 138 -7.37 -9.63 16.68
CA GLN A 138 -7.13 -11.02 16.31
C GLN A 138 -7.10 -11.17 14.78
N ALA A 139 -6.28 -12.09 14.29
CA ALA A 139 -6.14 -12.38 12.86
C ALA A 139 -7.48 -12.84 12.25
N PRO A 140 -7.91 -12.29 11.10
CA PRO A 140 -9.00 -12.84 10.33
C PRO A 140 -8.63 -14.22 9.76
N GLU A 141 -9.63 -14.99 9.37
CA GLU A 141 -9.42 -16.30 8.72
C GLU A 141 -8.81 -16.17 7.32
N GLN A 142 -9.07 -15.04 6.65
CA GLN A 142 -8.64 -14.78 5.28
C GLN A 142 -7.98 -13.40 5.17
N PHE A 143 -6.92 -13.33 4.36
CA PHE A 143 -6.21 -12.09 4.05
C PHE A 143 -6.23 -11.83 2.55
N LYS A 144 -6.28 -10.57 2.15
CA LYS A 144 -6.06 -10.18 0.76
C LYS A 144 -4.55 -10.16 0.47
N LEU A 145 -4.14 -10.82 -0.60
CA LEU A 145 -2.79 -10.73 -1.14
C LEU A 145 -2.75 -9.63 -2.20
N LEU A 146 -1.89 -8.63 -1.98
CA LEU A 146 -1.71 -7.52 -2.91
C LEU A 146 -0.66 -7.88 -3.98
N ASP A 147 -0.83 -7.42 -5.21
CA ASP A 147 0.12 -7.66 -6.29
C ASP A 147 1.40 -6.79 -6.22
N ALA A 148 1.38 -5.76 -5.38
CA ALA A 148 2.45 -4.80 -5.21
C ALA A 148 2.52 -4.33 -3.75
N PRO A 149 3.69 -3.88 -3.28
CA PRO A 149 3.82 -3.29 -1.94
C PRO A 149 2.86 -2.11 -1.77
N PRO A 150 2.23 -1.97 -0.59
CA PRO A 150 1.46 -0.76 -0.29
C PRO A 150 2.41 0.45 -0.31
N LEU A 151 2.00 1.52 -0.99
CA LEU A 151 2.82 2.74 -1.16
C LEU A 151 3.18 3.42 0.16
N ALA A 152 2.30 3.30 1.15
CA ALA A 152 2.64 3.55 2.54
C ALA A 152 1.86 2.59 3.44
N PRO A 153 2.50 2.04 4.47
CA PRO A 153 1.79 1.27 5.47
C PRO A 153 0.63 2.01 6.14
N PRO A 154 -0.42 1.31 6.58
CA PRO A 154 -1.51 1.92 7.35
C PRO A 154 -1.02 2.64 8.62
N ASP A 155 0.06 2.14 9.24
CA ASP A 155 0.69 2.66 10.46
C ASP A 155 1.84 3.66 10.18
N ALA A 156 2.10 3.98 8.92
CA ALA A 156 3.15 4.94 8.56
C ALA A 156 2.89 6.30 9.21
N LYS A 157 3.88 6.81 9.95
CA LYS A 157 3.81 8.12 10.59
C LYS A 157 3.81 9.22 9.53
N GLY A 158 2.82 10.09 9.58
CA GLY A 158 2.64 11.18 8.64
C GLY A 158 1.20 11.66 8.60
N ILE A 159 0.86 12.41 7.57
CA ILE A 159 -0.49 12.91 7.32
C ILE A 159 -0.97 12.44 5.95
N ARG A 160 -2.24 12.05 5.85
CA ARG A 160 -2.91 11.81 4.57
C ARG A 160 -3.78 13.01 4.25
N ILE A 161 -3.80 13.44 3.00
CA ILE A 161 -4.68 14.53 2.54
C ILE A 161 -5.40 14.11 1.27
N VAL A 162 -6.53 14.77 1.01
CA VAL A 162 -7.36 14.50 -0.15
C VAL A 162 -7.27 15.68 -1.10
N LEU A 163 -6.99 15.43 -2.37
CA LEU A 163 -6.95 16.45 -3.42
C LEU A 163 -8.06 16.21 -4.43
N ASP A 164 -8.83 17.24 -4.75
CA ASP A 164 -9.83 17.19 -5.83
C ASP A 164 -9.35 17.99 -7.06
N SER A 165 -9.49 17.40 -8.25
CA SER A 165 -9.16 18.02 -9.54
C SER A 165 -10.23 17.78 -10.60
N LYS A 166 -10.48 18.80 -11.43
CA LYS A 166 -11.44 18.73 -12.54
C LYS A 166 -10.92 17.96 -13.77
N LYS A 167 -9.59 17.81 -13.90
CA LYS A 167 -8.95 17.18 -15.07
C LYS A 167 -8.30 15.88 -14.66
N ALA A 168 -8.61 14.81 -15.40
CA ALA A 168 -7.88 13.55 -15.29
C ALA A 168 -6.51 13.63 -15.98
N GLY A 169 -5.55 12.84 -15.50
CA GLY A 169 -4.46 12.34 -16.36
C GLY A 169 -3.05 12.90 -16.18
N GLN A 170 -2.65 13.39 -15.02
CA GLN A 170 -1.24 13.79 -14.79
C GLN A 170 -0.64 13.32 -13.46
N LEU A 171 -1.41 12.58 -12.67
CA LEU A 171 -0.97 12.11 -11.37
C LEU A 171 -1.44 10.68 -11.15
N ASN A 172 -0.52 9.81 -10.79
CA ASN A 172 -0.69 8.38 -10.64
C ASN A 172 -0.25 7.96 -9.24
N PRO A 173 -0.81 6.86 -8.70
CA PRO A 173 -0.26 6.24 -7.50
C PRO A 173 1.24 6.01 -7.66
N GLY A 174 2.03 6.44 -6.66
CA GLY A 174 3.50 6.37 -6.67
C GLY A 174 4.21 7.67 -7.04
N ASP A 175 3.52 8.59 -7.73
CA ASP A 175 4.11 9.88 -8.10
C ASP A 175 4.54 10.67 -6.84
N PRO A 176 5.66 11.41 -6.90
CA PRO A 176 6.21 12.07 -5.73
C PRO A 176 5.39 13.29 -5.31
N VAL A 177 5.29 13.49 -4.00
CA VAL A 177 4.84 14.76 -3.41
C VAL A 177 6.06 15.55 -2.99
N LEU A 178 6.18 16.77 -3.51
CA LEU A 178 7.34 17.63 -3.41
C LEU A 178 7.04 18.87 -2.59
N PHE A 179 7.99 19.26 -1.75
CA PHE A 179 8.04 20.57 -1.13
C PHE A 179 9.31 21.27 -1.61
N ARG A 180 9.16 22.36 -2.38
CA ARG A 180 10.29 23.10 -2.97
C ARG A 180 11.29 22.20 -3.71
N GLY A 181 10.77 21.23 -4.46
CA GLY A 181 11.57 20.26 -5.23
C GLY A 181 12.13 19.08 -4.43
N TYR A 182 11.92 19.02 -3.12
CA TYR A 182 12.35 17.91 -2.27
C TYR A 182 11.19 16.92 -2.03
N ARG A 183 11.42 15.60 -2.22
CA ARG A 183 10.40 14.57 -2.02
C ARG A 183 10.09 14.39 -0.53
N VAL A 184 8.86 14.68 -0.16
CA VAL A 184 8.34 14.57 1.21
C VAL A 184 7.24 13.52 1.36
N GLY A 185 6.74 13.00 0.23
CA GLY A 185 5.64 12.06 0.23
C GLY A 185 5.43 11.36 -1.11
N THR A 186 4.26 10.74 -1.22
CA THR A 186 3.85 9.98 -2.40
C THR A 186 2.32 10.04 -2.57
N VAL A 187 1.86 9.94 -3.81
CA VAL A 187 0.44 9.74 -4.11
C VAL A 187 0.07 8.31 -3.76
N GLU A 188 -0.86 8.08 -2.83
CA GLU A 188 -1.33 6.73 -2.47
C GLU A 188 -2.40 6.21 -3.43
N THR A 189 -3.35 7.06 -3.82
CA THR A 189 -4.47 6.65 -4.69
C THR A 189 -4.86 7.73 -5.67
N SER A 190 -5.45 7.30 -6.79
CA SER A 190 -6.11 8.16 -7.77
C SER A 190 -7.41 7.48 -8.18
N VAL A 191 -8.54 8.13 -7.91
CA VAL A 191 -9.87 7.58 -8.16
C VAL A 191 -10.72 8.65 -8.85
N PHE A 192 -11.50 8.25 -9.85
CA PHE A 192 -12.52 9.12 -10.43
C PHE A 192 -13.80 9.01 -9.59
N ASP A 193 -14.18 10.10 -8.94
CA ASP A 193 -15.44 10.20 -8.20
C ASP A 193 -16.58 10.50 -9.19
N THR A 194 -17.46 9.53 -9.37
CA THR A 194 -18.59 9.61 -10.32
C THR A 194 -19.68 10.58 -9.88
N GLU A 195 -19.83 10.83 -8.58
CA GLU A 195 -20.84 11.75 -8.04
C GLU A 195 -20.36 13.20 -8.21
N LYS A 196 -19.11 13.47 -7.80
CA LYS A 196 -18.49 14.79 -7.94
C LYS A 196 -18.09 15.11 -9.38
N ARG A 197 -17.96 14.09 -10.26
CA ARG A 197 -17.38 14.20 -11.61
C ARG A 197 -15.98 14.82 -11.59
N MET A 198 -15.18 14.44 -10.60
CA MET A 198 -13.83 14.95 -10.37
C MET A 198 -12.88 13.79 -10.08
N MET A 199 -11.60 13.99 -10.33
CA MET A 199 -10.57 13.10 -9.82
C MET A 199 -10.32 13.44 -8.35
N THR A 200 -10.32 12.42 -7.50
CA THR A 200 -9.92 12.49 -6.11
C THR A 200 -8.63 11.72 -5.93
N TYR A 201 -7.63 12.37 -5.34
CA TYR A 201 -6.32 11.79 -5.06
C TYR A 201 -6.11 11.74 -3.54
N GLN A 202 -5.55 10.65 -3.04
CA GLN A 202 -5.05 10.62 -1.67
C GLN A 202 -3.53 10.73 -1.69
N LEU A 203 -2.99 11.73 -1.00
CA LEU A 203 -1.56 11.87 -0.80
C LEU A 203 -1.17 11.40 0.59
N PHE A 204 0.00 10.82 0.72
CA PHE A 204 0.66 10.59 2.01
C PHE A 204 1.94 11.42 2.09
N VAL A 205 2.02 12.24 3.13
CA VAL A 205 3.21 13.04 3.47
C VAL A 205 3.82 12.47 4.74
N ALA A 206 5.06 12.00 4.64
CA ALA A 206 5.71 11.27 5.72
C ALA A 206 6.16 12.20 6.85
N ALA A 207 6.17 11.70 8.09
CA ALA A 207 6.83 12.40 9.19
C ALA A 207 8.36 12.45 8.96
N PRO A 208 9.04 13.57 9.27
CA PRO A 208 8.56 14.76 10.00
C PRO A 208 7.99 15.89 9.11
N TYR A 209 7.79 15.63 7.82
CA TYR A 209 7.35 16.63 6.84
C TYR A 209 5.84 16.89 6.87
N ASP A 210 5.08 16.04 7.56
CA ASP A 210 3.67 16.24 7.86
C ASP A 210 3.36 17.62 8.45
N ARG A 211 4.33 18.19 9.19
CA ARG A 211 4.27 19.55 9.77
C ARG A 211 4.28 20.69 8.75
N LEU A 212 4.66 20.42 7.49
CA LEU A 212 4.67 21.40 6.41
C LEU A 212 3.27 21.63 5.82
N ILE A 213 2.30 20.75 6.15
CA ILE A 213 0.94 20.84 5.63
C ILE A 213 0.10 21.70 6.57
N THR A 214 -0.21 22.92 6.13
CA THR A 214 -1.07 23.86 6.86
C THR A 214 -2.40 24.08 6.13
N THR A 215 -3.38 24.69 6.79
CA THR A 215 -4.69 24.99 6.20
C THR A 215 -4.64 25.85 4.94
N ASN A 216 -3.53 26.58 4.74
CA ASN A 216 -3.35 27.53 3.64
C ASN A 216 -2.29 27.13 2.61
N VAL A 217 -1.71 25.92 2.70
CA VAL A 217 -0.90 25.42 1.58
C VAL A 217 -1.76 25.24 0.33
N ARG A 218 -1.12 25.38 -0.82
CA ARG A 218 -1.74 25.17 -2.12
C ARG A 218 -0.95 24.10 -2.87
N PHE A 219 -1.66 23.18 -3.50
CA PHE A 219 -1.09 22.07 -4.25
C PHE A 219 -1.23 22.33 -5.74
N TRP A 220 -0.17 22.18 -6.51
CA TRP A 220 -0.21 22.25 -7.96
C TRP A 220 0.48 21.05 -8.58
N LYS A 221 0.10 20.74 -9.81
CA LYS A 221 0.77 19.70 -10.59
C LYS A 221 2.11 20.21 -11.10
N ASP A 222 3.15 19.41 -10.90
CA ASP A 222 4.43 19.64 -11.57
C ASP A 222 4.38 18.99 -12.95
N SER A 223 4.19 19.81 -13.96
CA SER A 223 4.31 19.40 -15.36
C SER A 223 5.78 19.42 -15.76
N GLY A 224 6.24 18.38 -16.45
CA GLY A 224 7.65 18.22 -16.79
C GLY A 224 8.28 19.42 -17.50
N ILE A 225 7.55 20.05 -18.43
CA ILE A 225 8.00 21.25 -19.15
C ILE A 225 6.84 22.23 -19.23
N ALA A 226 7.02 23.43 -18.70
CA ALA A 226 6.16 24.58 -18.97
C ALA A 226 6.94 25.62 -19.76
N VAL A 227 6.38 26.02 -20.91
CA VAL A 227 6.95 27.07 -21.76
C VAL A 227 5.96 28.23 -21.78
N ASP A 228 6.46 29.39 -21.42
CA ASP A 228 5.67 30.60 -21.33
C ASP A 228 6.26 31.70 -22.17
N MET A 229 5.41 32.26 -23.01
CA MET A 229 5.75 33.36 -23.90
C MET A 229 4.87 34.54 -23.53
N SER A 230 5.50 35.61 -23.05
CA SER A 230 4.82 36.86 -22.68
C SER A 230 5.50 38.05 -23.35
N ALA A 231 4.85 39.22 -23.29
CA ALA A 231 5.46 40.48 -23.75
C ALA A 231 6.79 40.81 -23.01
N SER A 232 6.97 40.26 -21.82
CA SER A 232 8.18 40.40 -21.00
C SER A 232 9.31 39.41 -21.37
N GLY A 233 9.07 38.49 -22.31
CA GLY A 233 10.03 37.50 -22.78
C GLY A 233 9.55 36.04 -22.65
N MET A 234 10.43 35.11 -23.01
CA MET A 234 10.21 33.66 -22.91
C MET A 234 10.78 33.14 -21.58
N ARG A 235 9.96 32.41 -20.82
CA ARG A 235 10.36 31.67 -19.61
C ARG A 235 10.13 30.19 -19.86
N VAL A 236 11.12 29.37 -19.53
CA VAL A 236 11.01 27.90 -19.59
C VAL A 236 11.23 27.38 -18.18
N GLU A 237 10.21 26.71 -17.64
CA GLU A 237 10.28 26.01 -16.37
C GLU A 237 10.41 24.51 -16.67
N MET A 238 11.53 23.92 -16.26
CA MET A 238 11.78 22.49 -16.41
C MET A 238 11.78 21.83 -15.04
N GLY A 239 10.97 20.80 -14.88
CA GLY A 239 11.03 19.92 -13.72
C GLY A 239 12.34 19.11 -13.68
N SER A 240 12.56 18.39 -12.58
CA SER A 240 13.65 17.43 -12.50
C SER A 240 13.44 16.28 -13.51
N LEU A 241 14.51 15.53 -13.83
CA LEU A 241 14.43 14.40 -14.75
C LEU A 241 13.37 13.36 -14.31
N THR A 242 13.15 13.23 -13.00
CA THR A 242 12.10 12.35 -12.48
C THR A 242 10.70 12.92 -12.75
N THR A 243 10.44 14.21 -12.49
CA THR A 243 9.10 14.79 -12.72
C THR A 243 8.77 14.95 -14.21
N LEU A 244 9.79 15.06 -15.07
CA LEU A 244 9.62 14.98 -16.53
C LEU A 244 8.99 13.67 -17.00
N PHE A 245 9.32 12.54 -16.36
CA PHE A 245 8.87 11.21 -16.78
C PHE A 245 7.70 10.65 -15.97
N SER A 246 7.63 10.89 -14.65
CA SER A 246 6.55 10.39 -13.79
C SER A 246 5.43 11.40 -13.56
N GLY A 247 5.73 12.70 -13.59
CA GLY A 247 4.87 13.75 -13.01
C GLY A 247 5.15 13.94 -11.53
N GLY A 248 4.31 14.73 -10.85
CA GLY A 248 4.37 14.97 -9.41
C GLY A 248 3.38 16.04 -8.94
N VAL A 249 3.26 16.20 -7.62
CA VAL A 249 2.55 17.32 -7.01
C VAL A 249 3.51 18.10 -6.13
N SER A 250 3.56 19.41 -6.33
CA SER A 250 4.23 20.32 -5.41
C SER A 250 3.23 21.07 -4.56
N PHE A 251 3.70 21.53 -3.41
CA PHE A 251 2.97 22.47 -2.58
C PHE A 251 3.88 23.47 -1.90
N ASP A 252 3.31 24.63 -1.60
CA ASP A 252 3.91 25.67 -0.76
C ASP A 252 2.80 26.59 -0.23
N VAL A 253 3.17 27.47 0.70
CA VAL A 253 2.35 28.59 1.13
C VAL A 253 2.55 29.74 0.13
N PRO A 254 1.48 30.34 -0.43
CA PRO A 254 1.61 31.48 -1.34
C PRO A 254 2.41 32.64 -0.75
N ASP A 255 3.18 33.33 -1.58
CA ASP A 255 4.02 34.45 -1.15
C ASP A 255 3.21 35.55 -0.46
N GLY A 256 3.70 36.01 0.70
CA GLY A 256 3.06 37.06 1.51
C GLY A 256 1.98 36.56 2.47
N TRP A 257 1.73 35.24 2.55
CA TRP A 257 0.84 34.67 3.54
C TRP A 257 1.61 34.18 4.77
N GLU A 258 1.05 34.38 5.96
CA GLU A 258 1.56 33.75 7.18
C GLU A 258 1.25 32.25 7.17
N LEU A 259 2.01 31.44 7.92
CA LEU A 259 1.70 30.02 8.07
C LEU A 259 0.35 29.84 8.77
N GLY A 260 -0.52 29.07 8.14
CA GLY A 260 -1.78 28.65 8.74
C GLY A 260 -1.60 27.62 9.86
N GLN A 261 -2.72 27.13 10.37
CA GLN A 261 -2.72 26.07 11.37
C GLN A 261 -2.32 24.73 10.70
N PRO A 262 -1.72 23.78 11.44
CA PRO A 262 -1.49 22.43 10.94
C PRO A 262 -2.79 21.79 10.42
N ALA A 263 -2.71 21.14 9.26
CA ALA A 263 -3.85 20.48 8.67
C ALA A 263 -4.30 19.26 9.49
N GLN A 264 -5.59 18.93 9.39
CA GLN A 264 -6.10 17.69 9.96
C GLN A 264 -5.89 16.53 8.99
N ASN A 265 -5.82 15.32 9.51
CA ASN A 265 -5.72 14.14 8.68
C ASN A 265 -6.98 14.02 7.79
N LYS A 266 -6.77 13.73 6.51
CA LYS A 266 -7.78 13.67 5.44
C LYS A 266 -8.47 15.02 5.14
N SER A 267 -7.82 16.14 5.44
CA SER A 267 -8.31 17.45 4.96
C SER A 267 -8.32 17.51 3.43
N ASP A 268 -9.36 18.14 2.89
CA ASP A 268 -9.56 18.36 1.46
C ASP A 268 -8.82 19.62 0.98
N TYR A 269 -8.15 19.50 -0.17
CA TYR A 269 -7.50 20.60 -0.87
C TYR A 269 -7.84 20.55 -2.37
N HIS A 270 -7.69 21.69 -3.03
CA HIS A 270 -7.79 21.76 -4.48
C HIS A 270 -6.42 21.52 -5.12
N LEU A 271 -6.39 20.67 -6.15
CA LEU A 271 -5.21 20.49 -6.99
C LEU A 271 -5.27 21.42 -8.20
N PHE A 272 -4.42 22.44 -8.17
CA PHE A 272 -4.25 23.42 -9.24
C PHE A 272 -3.49 22.82 -10.43
N ASP A 273 -3.75 23.37 -11.62
CA ASP A 273 -3.11 22.90 -12.86
C ASP A 273 -1.62 23.24 -12.89
N ASP A 274 -1.26 24.40 -12.35
CA ASP A 274 0.09 24.93 -12.24
C ASP A 274 0.17 25.98 -11.13
N GLN A 275 1.37 26.43 -10.78
CA GLN A 275 1.59 27.43 -9.73
C GLN A 275 0.94 28.80 -10.05
N ARG A 276 0.73 29.15 -11.32
CA ARG A 276 0.15 30.45 -11.70
C ARG A 276 -1.36 30.50 -11.53
N SER A 277 -2.03 29.39 -11.81
CA SER A 277 -3.46 29.24 -11.56
C SER A 277 -3.82 29.42 -10.07
N ILE A 278 -2.84 29.26 -9.16
CA ILE A 278 -2.99 29.65 -7.76
C ILE A 278 -3.13 31.15 -7.64
N GLN A 279 -2.24 31.94 -8.26
CA GLN A 279 -2.22 33.41 -8.18
C GLN A 279 -3.53 34.03 -8.66
N ASP A 280 -4.09 33.53 -9.75
CA ASP A 280 -5.39 33.99 -10.26
C ASP A 280 -6.54 33.63 -9.29
N SER A 281 -6.38 32.54 -8.51
CA SER A 281 -7.33 32.14 -7.47
C SER A 281 -7.13 32.85 -6.11
N LEU A 282 -6.00 33.55 -5.89
CA LEU A 282 -5.73 34.24 -4.60
C LEU A 282 -6.65 35.46 -4.41
N TYR A 283 -7.13 36.06 -5.50
CA TYR A 283 -7.97 37.25 -5.49
C TYR A 283 -9.44 36.88 -5.70
N THR A 284 -10.04 36.17 -4.74
CA THR A 284 -11.46 35.77 -4.83
C THR A 284 -12.42 36.96 -4.74
N ASN A 285 -12.03 38.01 -4.01
CA ASN A 285 -12.79 39.26 -3.93
C ASN A 285 -12.48 40.14 -5.14
N HIS A 286 -13.42 40.22 -6.06
CA HIS A 286 -13.36 41.05 -7.25
C HIS A 286 -14.51 42.06 -7.23
N ILE A 287 -14.29 43.21 -7.87
CA ILE A 287 -15.34 44.16 -8.20
C ILE A 287 -15.50 44.08 -9.71
N ASP A 288 -16.65 43.56 -10.15
CA ASP A 288 -16.94 43.44 -11.57
C ASP A 288 -17.14 44.82 -12.21
N TYR A 289 -16.47 45.03 -13.34
CA TYR A 289 -16.66 46.21 -14.19
C TYR A 289 -17.07 45.78 -15.58
N LEU A 290 -18.04 46.49 -16.14
CA LEU A 290 -18.45 46.32 -17.53
C LEU A 290 -17.92 47.50 -18.35
N MET A 291 -17.17 47.19 -19.41
CA MET A 291 -16.62 48.16 -20.34
C MET A 291 -17.16 47.89 -21.74
N PHE A 292 -17.62 48.94 -22.41
CA PHE A 292 -18.05 48.88 -23.80
C PHE A 292 -16.95 49.43 -24.71
N PHE A 293 -16.53 48.61 -25.66
CA PHE A 293 -15.51 48.97 -26.65
C PHE A 293 -16.18 49.23 -27.99
N THR A 294 -15.86 50.38 -28.60
CA THR A 294 -16.26 50.70 -29.97
C THR A 294 -15.33 50.05 -31.01
N ASP A 295 -14.11 49.70 -30.58
CA ASP A 295 -13.09 49.07 -31.41
C ASP A 295 -13.10 47.55 -31.27
N SER A 296 -12.41 46.88 -32.20
CA SER A 296 -12.29 45.42 -32.21
C SER A 296 -11.53 44.90 -30.98
N ILE A 297 -12.19 44.04 -30.19
CA ILE A 297 -11.61 43.28 -29.07
C ILE A 297 -10.91 41.97 -29.50
N ARG A 298 -10.64 41.79 -30.80
CA ARG A 298 -9.99 40.58 -31.32
C ARG A 298 -8.64 40.35 -30.62
N GLY A 299 -8.48 39.17 -30.03
CA GLY A 299 -7.27 38.77 -29.31
C GLY A 299 -7.39 38.89 -27.78
N LEU A 300 -8.44 39.53 -27.26
CA LEU A 300 -8.73 39.51 -25.83
C LEU A 300 -9.25 38.12 -25.43
N GLN A 301 -8.62 37.50 -24.44
CA GLN A 301 -8.97 36.19 -23.90
C GLN A 301 -9.35 36.32 -22.42
N ALA A 302 -10.17 35.39 -21.92
CA ALA A 302 -10.47 35.34 -20.49
C ALA A 302 -9.17 35.17 -19.69
N GLY A 303 -8.96 36.00 -18.66
CA GLY A 303 -7.74 36.04 -17.86
C GLY A 303 -6.68 37.05 -18.33
N ALA A 304 -6.92 37.79 -19.41
CA ALA A 304 -6.00 38.83 -19.87
C ALA A 304 -5.85 39.95 -18.83
N PRO A 305 -4.64 40.44 -18.52
CA PRO A 305 -4.43 41.38 -17.44
C PRO A 305 -5.07 42.75 -17.72
N GLY A 306 -5.85 43.25 -16.76
CA GLY A 306 -6.29 44.64 -16.71
C GLY A 306 -5.22 45.49 -16.02
N GLU A 307 -4.63 46.46 -16.72
CA GLU A 307 -3.52 47.26 -16.21
C GLU A 307 -3.87 48.75 -16.10
N PHE A 308 -3.34 49.40 -15.05
CA PHE A 308 -3.33 50.85 -14.93
C PHE A 308 -1.89 51.33 -14.79
N ARG A 309 -1.43 52.11 -15.78
CA ARG A 309 -0.06 52.65 -15.83
C ARG A 309 1.03 51.57 -15.69
N GLY A 310 0.80 50.40 -16.29
CA GLY A 310 1.73 49.26 -16.27
C GLY A 310 1.69 48.44 -14.98
N ILE A 311 0.70 48.66 -14.11
CA ILE A 311 0.46 47.86 -12.91
C ILE A 311 -0.81 47.02 -13.13
N ARG A 312 -0.71 45.70 -12.99
CA ARG A 312 -1.86 44.78 -13.07
C ARG A 312 -2.81 45.05 -11.90
N LEU A 313 -4.04 45.41 -12.21
CA LEU A 313 -5.13 45.64 -11.26
C LEU A 313 -6.13 44.47 -11.22
N GLY A 314 -6.16 43.64 -12.26
CA GLY A 314 -7.09 42.52 -12.37
C GLY A 314 -6.91 41.72 -13.66
N THR A 315 -7.95 41.00 -14.05
CA THR A 315 -8.08 40.20 -15.27
C THR A 315 -9.47 40.29 -15.86
#